data_AF-A0A967K616-F1
#
_entry.id   AF-A0A967K616-F1
#
_cell.length_a   1.000
_cell.length_b   1.000
_cell.length_c   1.000
_cell.angle_alpha   90.00
_cell.angle_beta   90.00
_cell.angle_gamma   90.00
#
_symmetry.space_group_name_H-M   'P 1'
#
loop_
_entity.id
_entity.type
_entity.pdbx_description
1 polymer ?
#
loop_
_entity_poly.entity_id
_entity_poly.type
_entity_poly.pdbx_seq_one_letter_code
_entity_poly.pdbx_strand_id
1 'polypeptide(L)'
;MISINKNKGTTRKSQNGSSNKCRRIRGWLYKAIINRFHLDEDWVQNHIANCPRCNRRLADVGKVNLALSAIKSQPHKLDLLKRANTQAIGVLKHSLREAPKAEKLKTMLPEPKMFAKCGKYAHSAANVAACITILLLMKIGVFSSMDTFQNQGQKVVEQYYANQVGEDLADEIFSA
;
A
#
# COMPACT_ATOMS: atom_id res chain seq x y z
N MET A 1 -24.77 -16.70 -62.35
CA MET A 1 -23.62 -17.53 -61.95
C MET A 1 -22.75 -16.72 -61.01
N ILE A 2 -22.28 -17.36 -59.93
CA ILE A 2 -21.30 -16.87 -58.95
C ILE A 2 -21.88 -15.98 -57.82
N SER A 3 -22.14 -16.62 -56.70
CA SER A 3 -22.14 -16.00 -55.37
C SER A 3 -21.53 -16.99 -54.38
N ILE A 4 -20.25 -16.78 -54.07
CA ILE A 4 -19.65 -17.26 -52.83
C ILE A 4 -18.79 -16.11 -52.30
N ASN A 5 -19.30 -15.38 -51.31
CA ASN A 5 -18.51 -14.49 -50.49
C ASN A 5 -18.82 -14.80 -49.02
N LYS A 6 -17.89 -15.48 -48.35
CA LYS A 6 -17.84 -15.60 -46.89
C LYS A 6 -16.38 -15.47 -46.46
N ASN A 7 -15.93 -14.24 -46.26
CA ASN A 7 -14.71 -13.98 -45.50
C ASN A 7 -15.09 -13.49 -44.10
N LYS A 8 -14.86 -14.36 -43.11
CA LYS A 8 -14.81 -14.02 -41.68
C LYS A 8 -13.44 -13.44 -41.36
N GLY A 9 -13.38 -12.39 -40.56
CA GLY A 9 -12.16 -12.02 -39.86
C GLY A 9 -11.96 -10.52 -39.72
N THR A 10 -12.45 -9.93 -38.63
CA THR A 10 -11.97 -8.63 -38.15
C THR A 10 -11.64 -8.76 -36.67
N THR A 11 -10.36 -9.02 -36.41
CA THR A 11 -9.75 -8.94 -35.08
C THR A 11 -9.51 -7.46 -34.73
N ARG A 12 -10.07 -7.03 -33.60
CA ARG A 12 -9.82 -5.74 -32.96
C ARG A 12 -8.34 -5.63 -32.56
N LYS A 13 -7.60 -4.68 -33.16
CA LYS A 13 -6.29 -4.26 -32.63
C LYS A 13 -6.49 -3.27 -31.48
N SER A 14 -6.10 -3.72 -30.29
CA SER A 14 -5.98 -2.96 -29.05
C SER A 14 -4.84 -1.94 -29.16
N GLN A 15 -5.14 -0.66 -28.88
CA GLN A 15 -4.17 0.42 -28.74
C GLN A 15 -3.60 0.41 -27.31
N ASN A 16 -2.37 -0.08 -27.13
CA ASN A 16 -1.68 -0.12 -25.83
C ASN A 16 -0.21 0.34 -25.95
N GLY A 17 0.03 1.48 -26.62
CA GLY A 17 1.38 1.93 -27.03
C GLY A 17 2.04 3.04 -26.19
N SER A 18 1.34 3.70 -25.27
CA SER A 18 1.84 4.91 -24.58
C SER A 18 2.33 4.69 -23.13
N SER A 19 1.93 3.61 -22.46
CA SER A 19 2.28 3.39 -21.04
C SER A 19 3.76 3.03 -20.82
N ASN A 20 4.43 2.46 -21.83
CA ASN A 20 5.79 1.96 -21.71
C ASN A 20 6.87 3.05 -21.81
N LYS A 21 6.59 4.17 -22.52
CA LYS A 21 7.57 5.27 -22.67
C LYS A 21 7.76 6.04 -21.37
N CYS A 22 6.68 6.37 -20.67
CA CYS A 22 6.74 7.03 -19.35
C CYS A 22 7.44 6.15 -18.31
N ARG A 23 7.17 4.84 -18.31
CA ARG A 23 7.85 3.89 -17.40
C ARG A 23 9.36 3.84 -17.64
N ARG A 24 9.78 3.89 -18.91
CA ARG A 24 11.19 3.87 -19.31
C ARG A 24 11.92 5.18 -18.96
N ILE A 25 11.30 6.33 -19.20
CA ILE A 25 11.85 7.64 -18.81
C ILE A 25 11.98 7.74 -17.29
N ARG A 26 10.96 7.28 -16.55
CA ARG A 26 10.99 7.23 -15.09
C ARG A 26 12.12 6.33 -14.58
N GLY A 27 12.25 5.13 -15.14
CA GLY A 27 13.34 4.21 -14.78
C GLY A 27 14.73 4.79 -15.06
N TRP A 28 14.88 5.52 -16.16
CA TRP A 28 16.13 6.21 -16.50
C TRP A 28 16.45 7.35 -15.52
N LEU A 29 15.45 8.17 -15.16
CA LEU A 29 15.60 9.22 -14.13
C LEU A 29 15.98 8.66 -12.77
N TYR A 30 15.32 7.58 -12.32
CA TYR A 30 15.68 6.91 -11.07
C TYR A 30 17.12 6.40 -11.11
N LYS A 31 17.52 5.72 -12.19
CA LYS A 31 18.92 5.25 -12.35
C LYS A 31 19.92 6.41 -12.38
N ALA A 32 19.61 7.51 -13.06
CA ALA A 32 20.49 8.66 -13.12
C ALA A 32 20.65 9.35 -11.75
N ILE A 33 19.58 9.43 -10.96
CA ILE A 33 19.62 10.00 -9.60
C ILE A 33 20.39 9.09 -8.65
N ILE A 34 20.11 7.78 -8.67
CA ILE A 34 20.82 6.80 -7.84
C ILE A 34 22.32 6.81 -8.18
N ASN A 35 22.67 6.77 -9.46
CA ASN A 35 24.07 6.80 -9.90
C ASN A 35 24.78 8.12 -9.61
N ARG A 36 24.06 9.24 -9.53
CA ARG A 36 24.67 10.55 -9.29
C ARG A 36 24.83 10.86 -7.79
N PHE A 37 23.94 10.33 -6.97
CA PHE A 37 23.89 10.65 -5.54
C PHE A 37 24.29 9.50 -4.62
N HIS A 38 24.54 8.28 -5.16
CA HIS A 38 24.94 7.09 -4.39
C HIS A 38 24.18 6.99 -3.05
N LEU A 39 22.87 7.25 -3.10
CA LEU A 39 22.01 7.42 -1.91
C LEU A 39 21.84 6.13 -1.11
N ASP A 40 22.23 5.00 -1.71
CA ASP A 40 22.12 3.65 -1.17
C ASP A 40 23.39 3.18 -0.44
N GLU A 41 24.43 4.02 -0.40
CA GLU A 41 25.66 3.69 0.31
C GLU A 41 25.56 3.99 1.81
N ASP A 42 26.08 3.08 2.63
CA ASP A 42 26.07 3.18 4.09
C ASP A 42 26.73 4.48 4.61
N TRP A 43 27.68 5.05 3.86
CA TRP A 43 28.34 6.29 4.23
C TRP A 43 27.39 7.51 4.21
N VAL A 44 26.41 7.53 3.29
CA VAL A 44 25.43 8.64 3.20
C VAL A 44 24.46 8.58 4.37
N GLN A 45 23.98 7.39 4.70
CA GLN A 45 23.11 7.18 5.86
C GLN A 45 23.82 7.54 7.16
N ASN A 46 25.08 7.10 7.31
CA ASN A 46 25.89 7.44 8.47
C ASN A 46 26.18 8.95 8.54
N HIS A 47 26.43 9.61 7.40
CA HIS A 47 26.62 11.06 7.36
C HIS A 47 25.35 11.83 7.74
N ILE A 48 24.17 11.40 7.27
CA ILE A 48 22.88 12.00 7.62
C ILE A 48 22.59 11.84 9.12
N ALA A 49 22.86 10.67 9.69
CA ALA A 49 22.67 10.38 11.11
C ALA A 49 23.54 11.27 12.00
N ASN A 50 24.80 11.50 11.60
CA ASN A 50 25.77 12.25 12.39
C ASN A 50 25.81 13.76 12.10
N CYS A 51 25.20 14.23 11.01
CA CYS A 51 25.18 15.65 10.66
C CYS A 51 23.82 16.31 10.95
N PRO A 52 23.70 17.17 11.98
CA PRO A 52 22.43 17.77 12.36
C PRO A 52 21.85 18.71 11.28
N ARG A 53 22.69 19.33 10.43
CA ARG A 53 22.21 20.16 9.31
C ARG A 53 21.56 19.31 8.22
N CYS A 54 22.14 18.15 7.88
CA CYS A 54 21.61 17.24 6.86
C CYS A 54 20.35 16.54 7.36
N ASN A 55 20.33 16.13 8.63
CA ASN A 55 19.15 15.57 9.28
C ASN A 55 17.97 16.56 9.27
N ARG A 56 18.19 17.81 9.70
CA ARG A 56 17.13 18.86 9.66
C ARG A 56 16.59 19.09 8.25
N ARG A 57 17.47 19.18 7.24
CA ARG A 57 17.06 19.35 5.84
C ARG A 57 16.20 18.18 5.36
N LEU A 58 16.57 16.95 5.68
CA LEU A 58 15.79 15.77 5.32
C LEU A 58 14.47 15.68 6.09
N ALA A 59 14.46 16.04 7.37
CA ALA A 59 13.25 16.12 8.17
C ALA A 59 12.27 17.15 7.60
N ASP A 60 12.75 18.32 7.16
CA ASP A 60 11.90 19.35 6.56
C ASP A 60 11.37 18.95 5.18
N VAL A 61 12.20 18.31 4.34
CA VAL A 61 11.74 17.71 3.08
C VAL A 61 10.71 16.60 3.35
N GLY A 62 10.94 15.78 4.38
CA GLY A 62 10.00 14.76 4.84
C GLY A 62 8.67 15.35 5.27
N LYS A 63 8.67 16.46 6.04
CA LYS A 63 7.45 17.20 6.43
C LYS A 63 6.71 17.76 5.22
N VAL A 64 7.41 18.32 4.24
CA VAL A 64 6.79 18.83 3.01
C VAL A 64 6.20 17.68 2.18
N ASN A 65 6.92 16.57 2.05
CA ASN A 65 6.43 15.39 1.36
C ASN A 65 5.22 14.78 2.07
N LEU A 66 5.22 14.76 3.39
CA LEU A 66 4.10 14.30 4.22
C LEU A 66 2.90 15.25 4.12
N ALA A 67 3.12 16.56 4.16
CA ALA A 67 2.08 17.58 3.94
C ALA A 67 1.49 17.48 2.52
N LEU A 68 2.32 17.31 1.50
CA LEU A 68 1.87 17.13 0.12
C LEU A 68 1.10 15.80 -0.04
N SER A 69 1.55 14.75 0.62
CA SER A 69 0.87 13.45 0.64
C SER A 69 -0.46 13.53 1.38
N ALA A 70 -0.53 14.28 2.48
CA ALA A 70 -1.75 14.56 3.23
C ALA A 70 -2.74 15.40 2.39
N ILE A 71 -2.27 16.42 1.66
CA ILE A 71 -3.09 17.20 0.72
C ILE A 71 -3.59 16.31 -0.42
N LYS A 72 -2.78 15.37 -0.90
CA LYS A 72 -3.14 14.42 -1.96
C LYS A 72 -4.08 13.30 -1.48
N SER A 73 -3.98 12.91 -0.20
CA SER A 73 -4.84 11.89 0.42
C SER A 73 -6.15 12.47 0.93
N GLN A 74 -6.22 13.78 1.16
CA GLN A 74 -7.49 14.45 1.36
C GLN A 74 -8.39 14.18 0.15
N PRO A 75 -9.65 13.77 0.35
CA PRO A 75 -10.60 13.65 -0.73
C PRO A 75 -10.80 15.06 -1.29
N HIS A 76 -10.06 15.37 -2.35
CA HIS A 76 -10.23 16.61 -3.07
C HIS A 76 -11.71 16.76 -3.38
N LYS A 77 -12.29 17.92 -3.03
CA LYS A 77 -13.69 18.23 -3.35
C LYS A 77 -13.89 17.85 -4.82
N LEU A 78 -14.92 17.04 -5.10
CA LEU A 78 -15.27 16.55 -6.45
C LEU A 78 -15.43 17.71 -7.47
N ASP A 79 -15.45 18.94 -6.99
CA ASP A 79 -15.47 20.20 -7.72
C ASP A 79 -14.10 20.65 -8.29
N LEU A 80 -12.97 19.99 -8.00
CA LEU A 80 -11.65 20.43 -8.52
C LEU A 80 -11.60 20.43 -10.06
N LEU A 81 -12.12 19.37 -10.68
CA LEU A 81 -12.15 19.27 -12.14
C LEU A 81 -13.05 20.35 -12.74
N LYS A 82 -14.20 20.62 -12.10
CA LYS A 82 -15.14 21.67 -12.49
C LYS A 82 -14.54 23.07 -12.34
N ARG A 83 -13.81 23.34 -11.25
CA ARG A 83 -13.08 24.60 -11.05
C ARG A 83 -11.96 24.79 -12.08
N ALA A 84 -11.17 23.75 -12.35
CA ALA A 84 -10.12 23.79 -13.35
C ALA A 84 -10.69 24.06 -14.76
N ASN A 85 -11.78 23.37 -15.13
CA ASN A 85 -12.49 23.60 -16.39
C ASN A 85 -13.05 25.02 -16.48
N THR A 86 -13.64 25.53 -15.40
CA THR A 86 -14.19 26.89 -15.35
C THR A 86 -13.11 27.95 -15.54
N GLN A 87 -11.95 27.79 -14.87
CA GLN A 87 -10.82 28.69 -15.05
C GLN A 87 -10.21 28.59 -16.46
N ALA A 88 -10.05 27.38 -17.00
CA ALA A 88 -9.54 27.18 -18.36
C ALA A 88 -10.44 27.82 -19.42
N ILE A 89 -11.77 27.66 -19.29
CA ILE A 89 -12.75 28.33 -20.16
C ILE A 89 -12.68 29.85 -20.00
N GLY A 90 -12.44 30.34 -18.77
CA GLY A 90 -12.27 31.75 -18.46
C GLY A 90 -11.09 32.44 -19.15
N VAL A 91 -10.14 31.68 -19.72
CA VAL A 91 -9.01 32.23 -20.49
C VAL A 91 -9.29 32.25 -22.01
N LEU A 92 -10.32 31.53 -22.48
CA LEU A 92 -10.66 31.45 -23.90
C LEU A 92 -11.31 32.75 -24.42
N LYS A 93 -11.34 32.97 -25.75
CA LYS A 93 -12.10 34.07 -26.37
C LYS A 93 -13.60 33.90 -26.13
N HIS A 94 -14.35 35.00 -26.11
CA HIS A 94 -15.78 35.04 -25.77
C HIS A 94 -16.62 34.02 -26.57
N SER A 95 -16.41 33.89 -27.88
CA SER A 95 -17.10 32.93 -28.74
C SER A 95 -16.89 31.45 -28.34
N LEU A 96 -15.74 31.13 -27.75
CA LEU A 96 -15.44 29.78 -27.25
C LEU A 96 -15.97 29.56 -25.83
N ARG A 97 -16.24 30.62 -25.07
CA ARG A 97 -16.84 30.54 -23.73
C ARG A 97 -18.33 30.23 -23.76
N GLU A 98 -19.02 30.71 -24.80
CA GLU A 98 -20.46 30.53 -25.01
C GLU A 98 -20.79 29.31 -25.88
N ALA A 99 -19.77 28.59 -26.34
CA ALA A 99 -19.99 27.37 -27.09
C ALA A 99 -20.71 26.31 -26.21
N PRO A 100 -21.67 25.55 -26.78
CA PRO A 100 -22.40 24.52 -26.02
C PRO A 100 -21.50 23.40 -25.47
N LYS A 101 -20.31 23.24 -26.06
CA LYS A 101 -19.26 22.33 -25.55
C LYS A 101 -18.62 22.86 -24.26
N ALA A 102 -18.45 24.17 -24.13
CA ALA A 102 -17.91 24.79 -22.91
C ALA A 102 -18.91 24.72 -21.75
N GLU A 103 -20.21 24.84 -22.05
CA GLU A 103 -21.27 24.67 -21.05
C GLU A 103 -21.33 23.24 -20.50
N LYS A 104 -21.23 22.23 -21.38
CA LYS A 104 -21.10 20.82 -20.95
C LYS A 104 -19.90 20.59 -20.04
N LEU A 105 -18.76 21.24 -20.32
CA LEU A 105 -17.55 21.11 -19.50
C LEU A 105 -17.64 21.82 -18.14
N LYS A 106 -18.50 22.84 -18.00
CA LYS A 106 -18.79 23.52 -16.73
C LYS A 106 -19.72 22.70 -15.81
N THR A 107 -20.61 21.89 -16.39
CA THR A 107 -21.59 21.10 -15.66
C THR A 107 -21.18 19.65 -15.43
N MET A 108 -20.18 19.16 -16.16
CA MET A 108 -19.64 17.81 -16.00
C MET A 108 -18.95 17.67 -14.64
N LEU A 109 -19.64 17.08 -13.66
CA LEU A 109 -19.01 16.57 -12.45
C LEU A 109 -18.20 15.32 -12.79
N PRO A 110 -17.02 15.12 -12.19
CA PRO A 110 -16.33 13.84 -12.28
C PRO A 110 -17.24 12.77 -11.68
N GLU A 111 -17.58 11.75 -12.48
CA GLU A 111 -18.30 10.58 -11.98
C GLU A 111 -17.59 10.07 -10.72
N PRO A 112 -18.31 9.79 -9.62
CA PRO A 112 -17.70 9.25 -8.43
C PRO A 112 -17.06 7.92 -8.79
N LYS A 113 -15.71 7.92 -8.88
CA LYS A 113 -14.93 6.70 -9.05
C LYS A 113 -15.40 5.69 -8.02
N MET A 114 -15.68 4.47 -8.47
CA MET A 114 -16.14 3.31 -7.69
C MET A 114 -15.40 3.15 -6.34
N PHE A 115 -14.16 3.61 -6.24
CA PHE A 115 -13.35 3.66 -5.02
C PHE A 115 -13.94 4.49 -3.87
N ALA A 116 -14.68 5.56 -4.13
CA ALA A 116 -15.38 6.32 -3.09
C ALA A 116 -16.53 5.51 -2.45
N LYS A 117 -17.08 4.54 -3.20
CA LYS A 117 -18.09 3.58 -2.71
C LYS A 117 -17.45 2.50 -1.82
N CYS A 118 -16.24 2.05 -2.16
CA CYS A 118 -15.48 1.09 -1.35
C CYS A 118 -15.09 1.62 0.05
N GLY A 119 -14.93 2.93 0.22
CA GLY A 119 -14.64 3.53 1.53
C GLY A 119 -15.67 3.21 2.62
N LYS A 120 -16.94 3.01 2.23
CA LYS A 120 -18.01 2.63 3.18
C LYS A 120 -17.84 1.20 3.71
N TYR A 121 -17.26 0.31 2.92
CA TYR A 121 -17.02 -1.09 3.29
C TYR A 121 -15.66 -1.30 3.96
N ALA A 122 -14.71 -0.38 3.75
CA ALA A 122 -13.37 -0.46 4.34
C ALA A 122 -13.41 -0.45 5.88
N HIS A 123 -14.27 0.38 6.47
CA HIS A 123 -14.42 0.43 7.93
C HIS A 123 -15.02 -0.86 8.51
N SER A 124 -15.98 -1.46 7.80
CA SER A 124 -16.57 -2.75 8.20
C SER A 124 -15.55 -3.88 8.11
N ALA A 125 -14.78 -3.93 7.01
CA ALA A 125 -13.72 -4.92 6.83
C ALA A 125 -12.60 -4.77 7.88
N ALA A 126 -12.25 -3.55 8.28
CA ALA A 126 -11.25 -3.31 9.32
C ALA A 126 -11.69 -3.84 10.69
N ASN A 127 -12.96 -3.67 11.08
CA ASN A 127 -13.49 -4.22 12.32
C ASN A 127 -13.50 -5.76 12.31
N VAL A 128 -13.88 -6.38 11.19
CA VAL A 128 -13.83 -7.84 11.03
C VAL A 128 -12.40 -8.34 11.12
N ALA A 129 -11.45 -7.67 10.45
CA ALA A 129 -10.04 -8.02 10.50
C ALA A 129 -9.50 -7.92 11.93
N ALA A 130 -9.84 -6.85 12.66
CA ALA A 130 -9.45 -6.70 14.07
C ALA A 130 -9.98 -7.84 14.95
N CYS A 131 -11.26 -8.24 14.78
CA CYS A 131 -11.81 -9.40 15.48
C CYS A 131 -11.07 -10.70 15.15
N ILE A 132 -10.75 -10.94 13.87
CA ILE A 132 -9.99 -12.13 13.45
C ILE A 132 -8.59 -12.11 14.08
N THR A 133 -7.92 -10.95 14.11
CA THR A 133 -6.61 -10.82 14.75
C THR A 133 -6.65 -11.12 16.25
N ILE A 134 -7.66 -10.60 16.97
CA ILE A 134 -7.83 -10.89 18.40
C ILE A 134 -8.07 -12.38 18.62
N LEU A 135 -8.91 -13.03 17.81
CA LEU A 135 -9.17 -14.47 17.90
C LEU A 135 -7.90 -15.31 17.64
N LEU A 136 -7.09 -14.91 16.66
CA LEU A 136 -5.81 -15.59 16.38
C LEU A 136 -4.82 -15.40 17.53
N LEU A 137 -4.71 -14.19 18.09
CA LEU A 137 -3.86 -13.93 19.25
C LEU A 137 -4.29 -14.73 20.48
N MET A 138 -5.60 -14.81 20.76
CA MET A 138 -6.13 -15.66 21.82
C MET A 138 -5.78 -17.12 21.59
N LYS A 139 -5.96 -17.64 20.37
CA LYS A 139 -5.68 -19.04 20.08
C LYS A 139 -4.20 -19.37 20.23
N ILE A 140 -3.32 -18.52 19.71
CA ILE A 140 -1.86 -18.67 19.81
C ILE A 140 -1.41 -18.55 21.28
N GLY A 141 -1.97 -17.59 22.03
CA GLY A 141 -1.66 -17.40 23.46
C GLY A 141 -2.09 -18.59 24.32
N VAL A 142 -3.28 -19.15 24.07
CA VAL A 142 -3.77 -20.36 24.77
C VAL A 142 -2.88 -21.56 24.46
N PHE A 143 -2.51 -21.78 23.20
CA PHE A 143 -1.63 -22.89 22.84
C PHE A 143 -0.22 -22.74 23.42
N SER A 144 0.34 -21.53 23.38
CA SER A 144 1.66 -21.27 23.98
C SER A 144 1.64 -21.45 25.50
N SER A 145 0.57 -21.01 26.18
CA SER A 145 0.43 -21.22 27.62
C SER A 145 0.27 -22.70 27.98
N MET A 146 -0.44 -23.48 27.17
CA MET A 146 -0.67 -24.90 27.44
C MET A 146 0.61 -25.74 27.27
N ASP A 147 1.43 -25.43 26.26
CA ASP A 147 2.74 -26.04 26.05
C ASP A 147 3.71 -25.69 27.21
N THR A 148 3.64 -24.45 27.70
CA THR A 148 4.44 -24.02 28.85
C THR A 148 4.02 -24.75 30.14
N PHE A 149 2.72 -24.97 30.35
CA PHE A 149 2.20 -25.75 31.49
C PHE A 149 2.58 -27.23 31.40
N GLN A 150 2.55 -27.84 30.22
CA GLN A 150 3.00 -29.21 30.03
C GLN A 150 4.48 -29.37 30.37
N ASN A 151 5.33 -28.50 29.82
CA ASN A 151 6.77 -28.54 30.08
C ASN A 151 7.13 -28.24 31.54
N GLN A 152 6.45 -27.29 32.18
CA GLN A 152 6.67 -27.01 33.60
C GLN A 152 6.12 -28.12 34.50
N GLY A 153 4.95 -28.68 34.18
CA GLY A 153 4.36 -29.79 34.90
C GLY A 153 5.24 -31.04 34.85
N GLN A 154 5.77 -31.37 33.67
CA GLN A 154 6.68 -32.48 33.47
C GLN A 154 7.96 -32.32 34.32
N LYS A 155 8.59 -31.14 34.29
CA LYS A 155 9.79 -30.85 35.11
C LYS A 155 9.54 -30.95 36.61
N VAL A 156 8.38 -30.51 37.10
CA VAL A 156 8.03 -30.60 38.52
C VAL A 156 7.80 -32.06 38.94
N VAL A 157 7.18 -32.86 38.08
CA VAL A 157 6.99 -34.30 38.32
C VAL A 157 8.33 -35.02 38.31
N GLU A 158 9.20 -34.76 37.32
CA GLU A 158 10.57 -35.29 37.25
C GLU A 158 11.36 -34.96 38.53
N GLN A 159 11.33 -33.69 38.98
CA GLN A 159 12.00 -33.29 40.23
C GLN A 159 11.40 -33.96 41.48
N TYR A 160 10.09 -34.19 41.52
CA TYR A 160 9.45 -34.88 42.64
C TYR A 160 9.89 -36.35 42.71
N TYR A 161 9.92 -37.04 41.58
CA TYR A 161 10.35 -38.43 41.50
C TYR A 161 11.86 -38.59 41.76
N ALA A 162 12.70 -37.70 41.22
CA ALA A 162 14.13 -37.68 41.50
C ALA A 162 14.42 -37.51 43.01
N ASN A 163 13.66 -36.65 43.69
CA ASN A 163 13.83 -36.40 45.13
C ASN A 163 13.28 -37.53 46.03
N GLN A 164 12.26 -38.29 45.59
CA GLN A 164 11.68 -39.36 46.41
C GLN A 164 12.23 -40.77 46.11
N VAL A 165 12.65 -41.03 44.87
CA VAL A 165 12.94 -42.39 44.39
C VAL A 165 14.38 -42.55 43.89
N GLY A 166 15.13 -41.44 43.75
CA GLY A 166 16.51 -41.40 43.27
C GLY A 166 16.62 -41.08 41.78
N GLU A 167 17.69 -40.39 41.39
CA GLU A 167 17.91 -39.89 40.01
C GLU A 167 17.89 -41.00 38.96
N ASP A 168 18.46 -42.18 39.25
CA ASP A 168 18.59 -43.28 38.30
C ASP A 168 17.25 -43.84 37.81
N LEU A 169 16.21 -43.86 38.66
CA LEU A 169 14.89 -44.39 38.28
C LEU A 169 14.02 -43.34 37.59
N ALA A 170 14.23 -42.05 37.91
CA ALA A 170 13.52 -40.96 37.26
C ALA A 170 13.96 -40.82 35.79
N ASP A 171 15.26 -40.90 35.53
CA ASP A 171 15.79 -40.83 34.16
C ASP A 171 15.27 -42.00 33.30
N GLU A 172 15.22 -43.24 33.81
CA GLU A 172 14.72 -44.41 33.04
C GLU A 172 13.22 -44.29 32.65
N ILE A 173 12.41 -43.61 33.46
CA ILE A 173 10.95 -43.45 33.23
C ILE A 173 10.64 -42.32 32.23
N PHE A 174 11.44 -41.25 32.22
CA PHE A 174 11.18 -40.05 31.42
C PHE A 174 12.09 -39.89 30.18
N SER A 175 13.11 -40.75 29.99
CA SER A 175 14.01 -40.72 28.83
C SER A 175 13.65 -41.66 27.66
N ALA A 176 12.53 -42.39 27.75
CA ALA A 176 11.98 -43.25 26.68
C ALA A 176 11.07 -42.48 25.70
#